data_AF-W0RQ45-F1
#
_entry.id   AF-W0RQ45-F1
#
_cell.length_a   1.000
_cell.length_b   1.000
_cell.length_c   1.000
_cell.angle_alpha   90.00
_cell.angle_beta   90.00
_cell.angle_gamma   90.00
#
_symmetry.space_group_name_H-M   'P 1'
#
loop_
_entity.id
_entity.type
_entity.pdbx_description
1 polymer ?
#
loop_
_entity_poly.entity_id
_entity_poly.type
_entity_poly.pdbx_seq_one_letter_code
_entity_poly.pdbx_strand_id
1 'polypeptide(L)'
;MLGSSVSTPYDESLLFLLVALALVLLIGAASAPAWPPFVGAIVRRSAVGLSVAAAAVVYVLTPTRDPLVGLGRIFTIWCPLGVAALLYGVWSWRVGRW
;
A
#
# COMPACT_ATOMS: atom_id res chain seq x y z
N MET A 1 -8.01 -16.07 -2.71
CA MET A 1 -7.44 -15.21 -3.78
C MET A 1 -8.18 -15.50 -5.07
N LEU A 2 -8.54 -14.50 -5.89
CA LEU A 2 -9.35 -14.75 -7.10
C LEU A 2 -8.68 -15.80 -7.99
N GLY A 3 -9.29 -16.99 -8.10
CA GLY A 3 -8.99 -18.00 -9.10
C GLY A 3 -7.99 -19.13 -8.77
N SER A 4 -7.36 -19.18 -7.59
CA SER A 4 -6.55 -20.36 -7.21
C SER A 4 -6.81 -20.83 -5.78
N SER A 5 -6.96 -22.14 -5.60
CA SER A 5 -7.04 -22.82 -4.29
C SER A 5 -5.69 -22.89 -3.57
N VAL A 6 -4.62 -22.38 -4.21
CA VAL A 6 -3.26 -22.32 -3.68
C VAL A 6 -3.13 -21.02 -2.91
N SER A 7 -3.42 -21.05 -1.61
CA SER A 7 -3.07 -19.96 -0.70
C SER A 7 -1.55 -19.84 -0.68
N THR A 8 -1.02 -18.75 -1.24
CA THR A 8 0.39 -18.42 -1.02
C THR A 8 0.48 -17.83 0.39
N PRO A 9 1.41 -18.34 1.23
CA PRO A 9 1.57 -17.81 2.57
C PRO A 9 1.93 -16.32 2.45
N TYR A 10 1.37 -15.49 3.33
CA TYR A 10 1.59 -14.04 3.46
C TYR A 10 0.78 -13.08 2.57
N ASP A 11 0.16 -13.52 1.48
CA ASP A 11 -0.56 -12.58 0.60
C ASP A 11 -1.79 -11.95 1.27
N GLU A 12 -2.52 -12.71 2.09
CA GLU A 12 -3.67 -12.20 2.85
C GLU A 12 -3.22 -11.17 3.90
N SER A 13 -2.18 -11.49 4.67
CA SER A 13 -1.61 -10.57 5.66
C SER A 13 -1.08 -9.30 5.00
N LEU A 14 -0.46 -9.41 3.83
CA LEU A 14 0.01 -8.26 3.05
C LEU A 14 -1.16 -7.40 2.58
N LEU A 15 -2.24 -8.02 2.06
CA LEU A 15 -3.43 -7.28 1.65
C LEU A 15 -4.02 -6.49 2.83
N PHE A 16 -4.16 -7.12 4.00
CA PHE A 16 -4.63 -6.43 5.21
C PHE A 16 -3.72 -5.26 5.60
N LEU A 17 -2.40 -5.45 5.58
CA LEU A 17 -1.44 -4.39 5.88
C LEU A 17 -1.55 -3.24 4.88
N LEU A 18 -1.61 -3.51 3.59
CA LEU A 18 -1.70 -2.49 2.55
C LEU A 18 -3.02 -1.70 2.64
N VAL A 19 -4.13 -2.37 2.96
CA VAL A 19 -5.42 -1.70 3.20
C VAL A 19 -5.35 -0.82 4.45
N ALA A 20 -4.74 -1.29 5.53
CA ALA A 20 -4.57 -0.49 6.75
C ALA A 20 -3.71 0.77 6.49
N LEU A 21 -2.59 0.62 5.76
CA LEU A 21 -1.73 1.75 5.39
C LEU A 21 -2.43 2.71 4.42
N ALA A 22 -3.23 2.20 3.48
CA ALA A 22 -4.05 3.02 2.61
C ALA A 22 -5.09 3.82 3.40
N LEU A 23 -5.74 3.24 4.42
CA LEU A 23 -6.65 3.96 5.30
C LEU A 23 -5.95 5.07 6.09
N VAL A 24 -4.75 4.82 6.60
CA VAL A 24 -3.93 5.86 7.26
C VAL A 24 -3.65 7.02 6.30
N LEU A 25 -3.24 6.72 5.08
CA LEU A 25 -2.99 7.73 4.05
C LEU A 25 -4.27 8.47 3.65
N LEU A 26 -5.41 7.79 3.61
CA LEU A 26 -6.72 8.41 3.32
C LEU A 26 -7.13 9.39 4.42
N ILE A 27 -7.02 8.99 5.68
CA ILE A 27 -7.32 9.85 6.84
C ILE A 27 -6.39 11.06 6.83
N GLY A 28 -5.10 10.84 6.61
CA GLY A 28 -4.11 11.91 6.50
C GLY A 28 -4.38 12.85 5.33
N ALA A 29 -4.73 12.34 4.16
CA ALA A 29 -5.11 13.15 3.00
C ALA A 29 -6.39 13.98 3.25
N ALA A 30 -7.39 13.41 3.94
CA ALA A 30 -8.63 14.10 4.28
C ALA A 30 -8.41 15.22 5.31
N SER A 31 -7.57 14.95 6.32
CA SER A 31 -7.25 15.86 7.44
C SER A 31 -5.96 16.66 7.24
N ALA A 32 -5.38 16.65 6.04
CA ALA A 32 -4.05 17.21 5.73
C ALA A 32 -3.67 18.55 6.41
N PRO A 33 -4.51 19.60 6.42
CA PRO A 33 -4.15 20.88 7.05
C PRO A 33 -4.13 20.86 8.59
N ALA A 34 -4.71 19.84 9.23
CA ALA A 34 -4.73 19.71 10.69
C ALA A 34 -3.44 19.07 11.25
N TRP A 35 -2.59 18.50 10.40
CA TRP A 35 -1.38 17.81 10.85
C TRP A 35 -0.19 18.77 10.92
N PRO A 36 0.65 18.67 11.96
CA PRO A 36 1.95 19.34 11.97
C PRO A 36 2.77 18.92 10.74
N PRO A 37 3.45 19.86 10.04
CA PRO A 37 4.14 19.57 8.77
C PRO A 37 5.13 18.42 8.86
N PHE A 38 5.89 18.35 9.96
CA PHE A 38 6.87 17.30 10.21
C PHE A 38 6.22 15.92 10.41
N VAL A 39 5.16 15.85 11.23
CA VAL A 39 4.44 14.60 11.52
C VAL A 39 3.76 14.08 10.25
N GLY A 40 3.07 14.94 9.51
CA GLY A 40 2.45 14.57 8.25
C GLY A 40 3.46 14.07 7.21
N ALA A 41 4.66 14.67 7.16
CA ALA A 41 5.73 14.25 6.26
C ALA A 41 6.31 12.87 6.63
N ILE A 42 6.53 12.59 7.92
CA ILE A 42 6.99 11.28 8.38
C ILE A 42 5.92 10.23 8.08
N VAL A 43 4.68 10.45 8.51
CA VAL A 43 3.60 9.46 8.37
C VAL A 43 3.39 9.08 6.91
N ARG A 44 3.29 10.05 6.00
CA ARG A 44 3.08 9.73 4.57
C ARG A 44 4.25 8.96 3.96
N ARG A 45 5.49 9.33 4.29
CA ARG A 45 6.70 8.66 3.76
C ARG A 45 6.87 7.27 4.34
N SER A 46 6.65 7.11 5.64
CA SER A 46 6.71 5.82 6.32
C SER A 46 5.60 4.90 5.84
N ALA A 47 4.37 5.38 5.65
CA ALA A 47 3.28 4.55 5.15
C ALA A 47 3.54 4.04 3.73
N VAL A 48 4.00 4.90 2.80
CA VAL A 48 4.37 4.46 1.45
C VAL A 48 5.59 3.54 1.48
N GLY A 49 6.62 3.89 2.26
CA GLY A 49 7.82 3.09 2.41
C GLY A 49 7.52 1.69 2.94
N LEU A 50 6.66 1.57 3.95
CA LEU A 50 6.21 0.29 4.50
C LEU A 50 5.40 -0.52 3.48
N SER A 51 4.51 0.12 2.70
CA SER A 51 3.76 -0.56 1.64
C SER A 51 4.68 -1.17 0.59
N VAL A 52 5.68 -0.41 0.13
CA VAL A 52 6.66 -0.86 -0.87
C VAL A 52 7.56 -1.96 -0.29
N ALA A 53 8.07 -1.77 0.93
CA ALA A 53 8.95 -2.73 1.58
C ALA A 53 8.23 -4.06 1.86
N ALA A 54 7.00 -4.03 2.37
CA ALA A 54 6.23 -5.24 2.64
C ALA A 54 5.90 -6.00 1.34
N ALA A 55 5.53 -5.30 0.27
CA ALA A 55 5.34 -5.93 -1.03
C ALA A 55 6.63 -6.57 -1.55
N ALA A 56 7.76 -5.86 -1.48
CA ALA A 56 9.06 -6.39 -1.90
C ALA A 56 9.45 -7.65 -1.11
N VAL A 57 9.27 -7.65 0.21
CA VAL A 57 9.54 -8.82 1.07
C VAL A 57 8.71 -10.03 0.64
N VAL A 58 7.40 -9.85 0.41
CA VAL A 58 6.54 -10.96 -0.04
C VAL A 58 6.96 -11.48 -1.41
N TYR A 59 7.28 -10.59 -2.36
CA TYR A 59 7.75 -10.99 -3.69
C TYR A 59 9.08 -11.77 -3.64
N VAL A 60 9.99 -11.41 -2.73
CA VAL A 60 11.27 -12.10 -2.54
C VAL A 60 11.08 -13.45 -1.85
N LEU A 61 10.26 -13.51 -0.79
CA LEU A 61 10.06 -14.74 0.01
C LEU A 61 9.17 -15.76 -0.68
N THR A 62 8.29 -15.33 -1.57
CA THR A 62 7.34 -16.20 -2.26
C THR A 62 7.42 -16.03 -3.77
N PRO A 63 8.51 -16.45 -4.44
CA PRO A 63 8.60 -16.35 -5.89
C PRO A 63 7.60 -17.28 -6.56
N THR A 64 6.75 -16.73 -7.43
CA THR A 64 5.74 -17.49 -8.18
C THR A 64 6.22 -17.72 -9.61
N ARG A 65 6.22 -18.98 -10.08
CA ARG A 65 6.45 -19.33 -11.50
C ARG A 65 5.16 -19.59 -12.28
N ASP A 66 4.04 -19.71 -11.58
CA ASP A 66 2.72 -19.90 -12.17
C ASP A 66 2.12 -18.54 -12.61
N PRO A 67 1.79 -18.38 -13.90
CA PRO A 67 1.27 -17.11 -14.43
C PRO A 67 -0.11 -16.73 -13.86
N LEU A 68 -0.96 -17.69 -13.48
CA LEU A 68 -2.30 -17.39 -12.93
C LEU A 68 -2.20 -16.83 -11.51
N VAL A 69 -1.32 -17.39 -10.69
CA VAL A 69 -1.04 -16.90 -9.33
C VAL A 69 -0.33 -15.54 -9.39
N GLY A 70 0.54 -15.33 -10.39
CA GLY A 70 1.15 -14.03 -10.67
C GLY A 70 0.13 -12.94 -11.00
N LEU A 71 -0.86 -13.23 -11.85
CA LEU A 71 -1.96 -12.31 -12.16
C LEU A 71 -2.83 -12.00 -10.94
N GLY A 72 -3.15 -13.01 -10.14
CA GLY A 72 -3.89 -12.82 -8.87
C GLY A 72 -3.18 -11.82 -7.95
N ARG A 73 -1.86 -11.96 -7.81
CA ARG A 73 -1.01 -11.05 -7.02
C ARG A 73 -0.94 -9.64 -7.57
N ILE A 74 -0.96 -9.47 -8.90
CA ILE A 74 -1.06 -8.14 -9.51
C ILE A 74 -2.32 -7.43 -8.99
N PHE A 75 -3.48 -8.06 -9.06
CA PHE A 75 -4.71 -7.41 -8.62
C PHE A 75 -4.80 -7.24 -7.10
N THR A 76 -4.33 -8.22 -6.30
CA THR A 76 -4.46 -8.14 -4.84
C THR A 76 -3.41 -7.28 -4.17
N ILE A 77 -2.20 -7.15 -4.76
CA ILE A 77 -1.08 -6.42 -4.14
C ILE A 77 -0.86 -5.07 -4.83
N TRP A 78 -0.79 -5.03 -6.16
CA TRP A 78 -0.46 -3.79 -6.87
C TRP A 78 -1.59 -2.78 -6.86
N CYS A 79 -2.85 -3.23 -6.87
CA CYS A 79 -3.99 -2.33 -6.79
C CYS A 79 -3.98 -1.48 -5.50
N PRO A 80 -3.93 -2.07 -4.28
CA PRO A 80 -3.84 -1.27 -3.05
C PRO A 80 -2.53 -0.48 -2.94
N LEU A 81 -1.43 -0.97 -3.51
CA LEU A 81 -0.16 -0.23 -3.56
C LEU A 81 -0.26 1.03 -4.44
N GLY A 82 -0.96 0.92 -5.58
CA GLY A 82 -1.30 2.05 -6.45
C GLY A 82 -2.21 3.06 -5.76
N VAL A 83 -3.21 2.58 -5.01
CA VAL A 83 -4.06 3.44 -4.18
C VAL A 83 -3.24 4.19 -3.14
N ALA A 84 -2.31 3.52 -2.42
CA ALA A 84 -1.43 4.18 -1.46
C ALA A 84 -0.55 5.26 -2.12
N ALA A 85 -0.01 5.00 -3.33
CA ALA A 85 0.76 5.98 -4.07
C ALA A 85 -0.09 7.21 -4.48
N LEU A 86 -1.33 6.98 -4.94
CA LEU A 86 -2.26 8.07 -5.25
C LEU A 86 -2.60 8.90 -4.02
N LEU A 87 -2.89 8.26 -2.88
CA LEU A 87 -3.20 8.95 -1.63
C LEU A 87 -2.01 9.77 -1.10
N TYR A 88 -0.78 9.27 -1.26
CA TYR A 88 0.42 10.06 -0.98
C TYR A 88 0.50 11.32 -1.85
N GLY A 89 0.21 11.18 -3.15
CA GLY A 89 0.16 12.31 -4.09
C GLY A 89 -0.90 13.34 -3.68
N VAL A 90 -2.12 12.89 -3.40
CA VAL A 90 -3.23 13.74 -2.95
C VAL A 90 -2.87 14.47 -1.65
N TRP A 91 -2.34 13.76 -0.65
CA TRP A 91 -1.95 14.39 0.61
C TRP A 91 -0.84 15.43 0.39
N SER A 92 0.20 15.07 -0.36
CA SER A 92 1.32 15.98 -0.66
C SER A 92 0.86 17.24 -1.40
N TRP A 93 -0.04 17.09 -2.36
CA TRP A 93 -0.64 18.20 -3.09
C TRP A 93 -1.50 19.10 -2.20
N ARG A 94 -2.30 18.51 -1.30
CA ARG A 94 -3.10 19.31 -0.36
C ARG A 94 -2.23 20.10 0.59
N VAL A 95 -1.11 19.55 1.07
CA VAL A 95 -0.17 20.29 1.95
C VAL A 95 0.48 21.46 1.21
N GLY A 96 0.81 21.33 -0.08
CA GLY A 96 1.45 22.41 -0.86
C GLY A 96 0.51 23.52 -1.35
N ARG A 97 -0.79 23.44 -1.04
CA ARG A 97 -1.81 24.44 -1.42
C ARG A 97 -2.20 25.40 -0.29
N TRP A 98 -1.66 25.19 0.91
CA TRP A 98 -1.79 26.08 2.06
C TRP A 98 -0.49 26.86 2.25
#